data_AF-N1WP52-F1
#
_entry.id   AF-N1WP52-F1
#
_cell.length_a   1.000
_cell.length_b   1.000
_cell.length_c   1.000
_cell.angle_alpha   90.00
_cell.angle_beta   90.00
_cell.angle_gamma   90.00
#
_symmetry.space_group_name_H-M   'P 1'
#
loop_
_entity.id
_entity.type
_entity.pdbx_description
1 polymer ?
#
loop_
_entity_poly.entity_id
_entity_poly.type
_entity_poly.pdbx_seq_one_letter_code
_entity_poly.pdbx_strand_id
1 'polypeptide(L)'
;MEKLESDPWNPSRELDREEGTRAYLTLSSPEVREEYDKTLDYEFLLLDTTKIPEEFESFYNVQKLSEGDETREFYSRFLEFKRDLENTLKDLRITVLFFLSAFSLLTIFALLMALALKNGFLSTGVELFYRKWGILCSAGILFLGYTVFRKILSPKKTRVDRPPIH
;
A
#
# COMPACT_ATOMS: atom_id res chain seq x y z
N MET A 1 -36.59 21.97 5.64
CA MET A 1 -37.16 22.14 4.29
C MET A 1 -36.26 23.05 3.45
N GLU A 2 -35.97 24.28 3.89
CA GLU A 2 -35.14 25.25 3.14
C GLU A 2 -33.71 24.79 2.78
N LYS A 3 -33.10 23.90 3.58
CA LYS A 3 -31.76 23.34 3.28
C LYS A 3 -31.73 22.25 2.21
N LEU A 4 -32.86 21.58 1.93
CA LEU A 4 -32.94 20.51 0.91
C LEU A 4 -33.13 21.07 -0.50
N GLU A 5 -33.73 22.26 -0.63
CA GLU A 5 -33.92 22.93 -1.92
C GLU A 5 -32.65 23.61 -2.43
N SER A 6 -31.75 23.99 -1.52
CA SER A 6 -30.44 24.58 -1.83
C SER A 6 -29.32 23.56 -2.01
N ASP A 7 -29.59 22.28 -1.76
CA ASP A 7 -28.61 21.21 -1.88
C ASP A 7 -28.38 20.92 -3.38
N PRO A 8 -27.12 20.88 -3.87
CA PRO A 8 -26.82 20.51 -5.26
C PRO A 8 -27.40 19.15 -5.67
N TRP A 9 -27.73 18.27 -4.73
CA TRP A 9 -28.42 17.01 -4.99
C TRP A 9 -29.82 17.04 -4.38
N ASN A 10 -30.83 17.31 -5.21
CA ASN A 10 -32.23 17.29 -4.79
C ASN A 10 -32.99 16.32 -5.72
N PRO A 11 -33.41 15.12 -5.23
CA PRO A 11 -34.05 14.11 -6.07
C PRO A 11 -35.42 14.52 -6.65
N SER A 12 -35.95 15.68 -6.23
CA SER A 12 -37.13 16.29 -6.84
C SER A 12 -36.82 17.20 -8.04
N ARG A 13 -35.53 17.47 -8.36
CA ARG A 13 -35.10 18.10 -9.61
C ARG A 13 -35.10 17.08 -10.74
N GLU A 14 -35.64 17.48 -11.89
CA GLU A 14 -35.90 16.59 -13.02
C GLU A 14 -34.62 15.97 -13.61
N LEU A 15 -33.52 16.74 -13.62
CA LEU A 15 -32.18 16.31 -14.03
C LEU A 15 -31.64 15.18 -13.13
N ASP A 16 -31.71 15.35 -11.81
CA ASP A 16 -31.21 14.38 -10.83
C ASP A 16 -32.02 13.06 -10.88
N ARG A 17 -33.30 13.15 -11.26
CA ARG A 17 -34.17 11.98 -11.44
C ARG A 17 -33.83 11.19 -12.70
N GLU A 18 -33.50 11.86 -13.79
CA GLU A 18 -33.03 11.20 -15.02
C GLU A 18 -31.69 10.51 -14.80
N GLU A 19 -30.78 11.16 -14.08
CA GLU A 19 -29.47 10.62 -13.74
C GLU A 19 -29.59 9.40 -12.81
N GLY A 20 -30.46 9.46 -11.80
CA GLY A 20 -30.78 8.31 -10.94
C GLY A 20 -31.42 7.14 -11.70
N THR A 21 -32.28 7.44 -12.69
CA THR A 21 -32.89 6.41 -13.55
C THR A 21 -31.85 5.75 -14.45
N ARG A 22 -30.93 6.53 -15.02
CA ARG A 22 -29.81 5.99 -15.81
C ARG A 22 -28.89 5.13 -14.96
N ALA A 23 -28.52 5.59 -13.77
CA ALA A 23 -27.71 4.83 -12.83
C ALA A 23 -28.38 3.50 -12.45
N TYR A 24 -29.69 3.52 -12.16
CA TYR A 24 -30.44 2.30 -11.88
C TYR A 24 -30.45 1.33 -13.07
N LEU A 25 -30.68 1.81 -14.29
CA LEU A 25 -30.67 0.95 -15.49
C LEU A 25 -29.30 0.33 -15.76
N THR A 26 -28.23 1.10 -15.58
CA THR A 26 -26.85 0.61 -15.77
C THR A 26 -26.44 -0.38 -14.69
N LEU A 27 -26.81 -0.15 -13.41
CA LEU A 27 -26.35 -0.96 -12.28
C LEU A 27 -27.25 -2.16 -11.95
N SER A 28 -28.52 -2.14 -12.37
CA SER A 28 -29.50 -3.20 -12.07
C SER A 28 -29.29 -4.47 -12.88
N SER A 29 -28.68 -4.37 -14.07
CA SER A 29 -28.39 -5.51 -14.92
C SER A 29 -26.91 -5.91 -14.82
N PRO A 30 -26.59 -7.18 -14.56
CA PRO A 30 -25.21 -7.62 -14.32
C PRO A 30 -24.32 -7.47 -15.55
N GLU A 31 -24.87 -7.67 -16.75
CA GLU A 31 -24.14 -7.59 -18.02
C GLU A 31 -23.73 -6.16 -18.35
N VAL A 32 -24.66 -5.20 -18.24
CA VAL A 32 -24.40 -3.77 -18.50
C VAL A 32 -23.48 -3.19 -17.43
N ARG A 33 -23.63 -3.64 -16.18
CA ARG A 33 -22.74 -3.27 -15.10
C ARG A 33 -21.30 -3.72 -15.36
N GLU A 34 -21.09 -4.95 -15.84
CA GLU A 34 -19.75 -5.45 -16.14
C GLU A 34 -19.09 -4.68 -17.31
N GLU A 35 -19.88 -4.27 -18.31
CA GLU A 35 -19.39 -3.44 -19.41
C GLU A 35 -19.06 -2.02 -18.94
N TYR A 36 -19.87 -1.45 -18.06
CA TYR A 36 -19.60 -0.16 -17.43
C TYR A 36 -18.34 -0.22 -16.53
N ASP A 37 -18.18 -1.27 -15.74
CA ASP A 37 -17.02 -1.47 -14.86
C ASP A 37 -15.70 -1.54 -15.66
N LYS A 38 -15.72 -1.99 -16.93
CA LYS A 38 -14.56 -1.95 -17.84
C LYS A 38 -14.20 -0.55 -18.32
N THR A 39 -15.15 0.38 -18.31
CA THR A 39 -14.91 1.79 -18.65
C THR A 39 -14.39 2.61 -17.49
N LEU A 40 -14.48 2.08 -16.27
CA LEU A 40 -13.99 2.72 -15.05
C LEU A 40 -12.47 2.49 -14.94
N ASP A 41 -11.71 3.55 -15.14
CA ASP A 41 -10.25 3.53 -15.03
C ASP A 41 -9.82 3.59 -13.55
N TYR A 42 -9.95 2.46 -12.86
CA TYR A 42 -9.55 2.34 -11.45
C TYR A 42 -8.02 2.37 -11.25
N GLU A 43 -7.23 2.22 -12.32
CA GLU A 43 -5.78 2.11 -12.25
C GLU A 43 -5.13 3.45 -11.82
N PHE A 44 -5.75 4.59 -12.13
CA PHE A 44 -5.26 5.91 -11.74
C PHE A 44 -5.63 6.36 -10.33
N LEU A 45 -6.72 5.86 -9.74
CA LEU A 45 -7.17 6.24 -8.39
C LEU A 45 -6.41 5.51 -7.27
N LEU A 46 -5.86 4.33 -7.57
CA LEU A 46 -5.11 3.53 -6.60
C LEU A 46 -3.64 3.98 -6.44
N LEU A 47 -3.12 4.78 -7.36
CA LEU A 47 -1.71 5.20 -7.40
C LEU A 47 -1.44 6.51 -6.65
N ASP A 48 -2.43 7.40 -6.50
CA ASP A 48 -2.29 8.65 -5.74
C ASP A 48 -2.96 8.53 -4.36
N THR A 49 -2.19 8.07 -3.38
CA THR A 49 -2.63 7.90 -1.98
C THR A 49 -3.03 9.22 -1.29
N THR A 50 -2.73 10.37 -1.90
CA THR A 50 -2.82 11.71 -1.31
C THR A 50 -4.04 12.52 -1.74
N LYS A 51 -4.75 12.10 -2.79
CA LYS A 51 -5.90 12.83 -3.32
C LYS A 51 -7.11 11.92 -3.44
N ILE A 52 -7.85 11.78 -2.35
CA ILE A 52 -9.25 11.41 -2.47
C ILE A 52 -9.93 12.67 -3.04
N PRO A 53 -10.58 12.62 -4.22
CA PRO A 53 -11.30 13.77 -4.75
C PRO A 53 -12.37 14.23 -3.73
N GLU A 54 -12.48 15.53 -3.46
CA GLU A 54 -13.45 16.08 -2.49
C GLU A 54 -14.89 15.69 -2.82
N GLU A 55 -15.19 15.51 -4.12
CA GLU A 55 -16.47 15.00 -4.61
C GLU A 55 -16.78 13.60 -4.07
N PHE A 56 -15.77 12.73 -3.94
CA PHE A 56 -15.96 11.37 -3.40
C PHE A 56 -16.30 11.38 -1.91
N GLU A 57 -15.74 12.34 -1.14
CA GLU A 57 -16.06 12.51 0.28
C GLU A 57 -17.48 13.07 0.48
N SER A 58 -17.95 13.95 -0.40
CA SER A 58 -19.31 14.49 -0.32
C SER A 58 -20.37 13.43 -0.63
N PHE A 59 -20.15 12.58 -1.65
CA PHE A 59 -21.02 11.43 -1.94
C PHE A 59 -21.10 10.46 -0.75
N TYR A 60 -19.95 10.16 -0.13
CA TYR A 60 -19.91 9.26 1.03
C TYR A 60 -20.64 9.84 2.25
N ASN A 61 -20.59 11.16 2.46
CA ASN A 61 -21.27 11.83 3.57
C ASN A 61 -22.80 11.81 3.42
N VAL A 62 -23.33 11.91 2.20
CA VAL A 62 -24.77 11.83 1.93
C VAL A 62 -25.27 10.38 2.12
N GLN A 63 -24.51 9.39 1.66
CA GLN A 63 -24.86 7.99 1.82
C GLN A 63 -24.79 7.50 3.27
N LYS A 64 -23.87 8.06 4.07
CA LYS A 64 -23.76 7.83 5.52
C LYS A 64 -24.96 8.37 6.32
N LEU A 65 -25.75 9.28 5.73
CA LEU A 65 -27.00 9.79 6.31
C LEU A 65 -28.22 8.95 5.90
N SER A 66 -28.14 8.14 4.84
CA SER A 66 -29.27 7.36 4.30
C SER A 66 -29.20 5.86 4.55
N GLU A 67 -28.02 5.28 4.75
CA GLU A 67 -27.81 3.83 4.87
C GLU A 67 -27.32 3.44 6.27
N GLY A 68 -27.90 2.37 6.84
CA GLY A 68 -27.79 1.95 8.23
C GLY A 68 -26.41 1.46 8.69
N ASP A 69 -26.32 1.01 9.95
CA ASP A 69 -25.07 0.65 10.66
C ASP A 69 -24.12 -0.28 9.88
N GLU A 70 -24.63 -1.11 8.97
CA GLU A 70 -23.86 -2.03 8.14
C GLU A 70 -22.89 -1.33 7.15
N THR A 71 -23.28 -0.20 6.55
CA THR A 71 -22.40 0.53 5.61
C THR A 71 -21.27 1.25 6.35
N ARG A 72 -21.53 1.68 7.59
CA ARG A 72 -20.51 2.25 8.49
C ARG A 72 -19.48 1.20 8.88
N GLU A 73 -19.90 -0.04 9.16
CA GLU A 73 -18.99 -1.14 9.46
C GLU A 73 -18.17 -1.56 8.22
N PHE A 74 -18.79 -1.59 7.04
CA PHE A 74 -18.08 -1.85 5.78
C PHE A 74 -17.01 -0.79 5.52
N TYR A 75 -17.34 0.49 5.72
CA TYR A 75 -16.39 1.58 5.55
C TYR A 75 -15.22 1.51 6.54
N SER A 76 -15.48 1.17 7.82
CA SER A 76 -14.39 0.99 8.79
C SER A 76 -13.46 -0.15 8.40
N ARG A 77 -14.01 -1.28 7.92
CA ARG A 77 -13.22 -2.41 7.41
C ARG A 77 -12.41 -2.02 6.17
N PHE A 78 -12.98 -1.23 5.28
CA PHE A 78 -12.26 -0.71 4.11
C PHE A 78 -11.09 0.18 4.50
N LEU A 79 -11.28 1.08 5.48
CA LEU A 79 -10.19 1.94 5.97
C LEU A 79 -9.09 1.14 6.67
N GLU A 80 -9.43 0.09 7.42
CA GLU A 80 -8.46 -0.84 8.00
C GLU A 80 -7.67 -1.56 6.91
N PHE A 81 -8.36 -2.08 5.88
CA PHE A 81 -7.70 -2.72 4.74
C PHE A 81 -6.76 -1.77 4.00
N LYS A 82 -7.18 -0.52 3.74
CA LYS A 82 -6.34 0.51 3.13
C LYS A 82 -5.06 0.74 3.94
N ARG A 83 -5.19 0.84 5.26
CA ARG A 83 -4.06 1.05 6.17
C ARG A 83 -3.10 -0.15 6.18
N ASP A 84 -3.63 -1.37 6.18
CA ASP A 84 -2.81 -2.59 6.13
C ASP A 84 -2.06 -2.71 4.80
N LEU A 85 -2.70 -2.34 3.68
CA LEU A 85 -2.06 -2.30 2.37
C LEU A 85 -0.94 -1.26 2.32
N GLU A 86 -1.19 -0.04 2.83
CA GLU A 86 -0.18 1.02 2.91
C GLU A 86 1.03 0.61 3.76
N ASN A 87 0.77 -0.02 4.92
CA ASN A 87 1.83 -0.56 5.78
C ASN A 87 2.64 -1.64 5.07
N THR A 88 1.96 -2.57 4.38
CA THR A 88 2.61 -3.65 3.63
C THR A 88 3.48 -3.11 2.49
N LEU A 89 2.99 -2.11 1.76
CA LEU A 89 3.70 -1.48 0.65
C LEU A 89 4.91 -0.68 1.15
N LYS A 90 4.78 -0.03 2.30
CA LYS A 90 5.89 0.64 2.99
C LYS A 90 6.95 -0.36 3.45
N ASP A 91 6.55 -1.48 4.06
CA ASP A 91 7.46 -2.56 4.45
C ASP A 91 8.16 -3.17 3.23
N LEU A 92 7.44 -3.38 2.12
CA LEU A 92 8.01 -3.85 0.86
C LEU A 92 9.07 -2.86 0.33
N ARG A 93 8.74 -1.56 0.26
CA ARG A 93 9.68 -0.53 -0.20
C ARG A 93 10.95 -0.51 0.65
N ILE A 94 10.80 -0.59 1.96
CA ILE A 94 11.92 -0.53 2.90
C ILE A 94 12.80 -1.80 2.80
N THR A 95 12.19 -2.97 2.69
CA THR A 95 12.92 -4.23 2.50
C THR A 95 13.65 -4.29 1.15
N VAL A 96 13.05 -3.78 0.07
CA VAL A 96 13.72 -3.64 -1.24
C VAL A 96 14.93 -2.72 -1.15
N LEU A 97 14.80 -1.56 -0.49
CA LEU A 97 15.93 -0.65 -0.26
C LEU A 97 17.05 -1.30 0.57
N PHE A 98 16.69 -2.12 1.56
CA PHE A 98 17.67 -2.90 2.32
C PHE A 98 18.44 -3.88 1.41
N PHE A 99 17.74 -4.69 0.61
CA PHE A 99 18.42 -5.62 -0.31
C PHE A 99 19.26 -4.90 -1.36
N LEU A 100 18.79 -3.77 -1.88
CA LEU A 100 19.53 -2.97 -2.85
C LEU A 100 20.82 -2.39 -2.23
N SER A 101 20.75 -1.87 -1.01
CA SER A 101 21.93 -1.35 -0.30
C SER A 101 22.91 -2.47 0.07
N ALA A 102 22.42 -3.61 0.53
CA ALA A 102 23.21 -4.81 0.77
C ALA A 102 23.92 -5.31 -0.49
N PHE A 103 23.21 -5.37 -1.62
CA PHE A 103 23.79 -5.77 -2.90
C PHE A 103 24.88 -4.79 -3.35
N SER A 104 24.62 -3.48 -3.23
CA SER A 104 25.61 -2.44 -3.53
C SER A 104 26.88 -2.56 -2.68
N LEU A 105 26.73 -2.84 -1.38
CA LEU A 105 27.87 -3.06 -0.49
C LEU A 105 28.67 -4.30 -0.88
N LEU A 106 27.98 -5.39 -1.22
CA LEU A 106 28.63 -6.63 -1.66
C LEU A 106 29.36 -6.45 -3.00
N THR A 107 28.81 -5.69 -3.94
CA THR A 107 29.48 -5.43 -5.22
C THR A 107 30.71 -4.55 -5.04
N ILE A 108 30.63 -3.49 -4.22
CA ILE A 108 31.80 -2.66 -3.86
C ILE A 108 32.86 -3.53 -3.19
N PHE A 109 32.46 -4.37 -2.23
CA PHE A 109 33.37 -5.28 -1.55
C PHE A 109 34.04 -6.27 -2.51
N ALA A 110 33.28 -6.86 -3.43
CA ALA A 110 33.81 -7.77 -4.45
C ALA A 110 34.82 -7.06 -5.39
N LEU A 111 34.53 -5.82 -5.79
CA LEU A 111 35.44 -5.01 -6.61
C LEU A 111 36.73 -4.67 -5.85
N LEU A 112 36.65 -4.32 -4.57
CA LEU A 112 37.81 -4.08 -3.71
C LEU A 112 38.67 -5.34 -3.57
N MET A 113 38.04 -6.50 -3.35
CA MET A 113 38.73 -7.78 -3.28
C MET A 113 39.42 -8.13 -4.61
N ALA A 114 38.77 -7.88 -5.74
CA ALA A 114 39.36 -8.09 -7.06
C ALA A 114 40.57 -7.17 -7.31
N LEU A 115 40.50 -5.91 -6.89
CA LEU A 115 41.62 -4.96 -6.96
C LEU A 115 42.78 -5.37 -6.04
N ALA A 116 42.49 -5.79 -4.82
CA ALA A 116 43.49 -6.26 -3.86
C ALA A 116 44.20 -7.54 -4.35
N LEU A 117 43.46 -8.44 -5.01
CA LEU A 117 44.02 -9.64 -5.63
C LEU A 117 44.97 -9.27 -6.78
N LYS A 118 44.54 -8.36 -7.67
CA LYS A 118 45.35 -7.88 -8.80
C LYS A 118 46.65 -7.23 -8.35
N ASN A 119 46.63 -6.50 -7.24
CA ASN A 119 47.80 -5.81 -6.70
C ASN A 119 48.68 -6.72 -5.81
N GLY A 120 48.36 -8.01 -5.68
CA GLY A 120 49.14 -8.95 -4.86
C GLY A 120 49.09 -8.66 -3.35
N PHE A 121 48.08 -7.90 -2.90
CA PHE A 121 47.97 -7.45 -1.51
C PHE A 121 47.41 -8.54 -0.58
N LEU A 122 46.74 -9.55 -1.15
CA LEU A 122 46.10 -10.64 -0.41
C LEU A 122 46.99 -11.88 -0.36
N SER A 123 47.09 -12.47 0.83
CA SER A 123 47.69 -13.79 1.01
C SER A 123 46.81 -14.88 0.39
N THR A 124 47.44 -15.90 -0.19
CA THR A 124 46.80 -17.06 -0.83
C THR A 124 45.81 -17.77 0.10
N GLY A 125 46.04 -17.75 1.42
CA GLY A 125 45.12 -18.34 2.40
C GLY A 125 43.78 -17.60 2.51
N VAL A 126 43.81 -16.26 2.41
CA VAL A 126 42.61 -15.41 2.50
C VAL A 126 41.77 -15.53 1.24
N GLU A 127 42.43 -15.65 0.08
CA GLU A 127 41.77 -15.92 -1.21
C GLU A 127 41.02 -17.26 -1.18
N LEU A 128 41.69 -18.33 -0.74
CA LEU A 128 41.12 -19.68 -0.71
C LEU A 128 39.97 -19.80 0.30
N PHE A 129 40.07 -19.07 1.42
CA PHE A 129 38.99 -18.94 2.38
C PHE A 129 37.76 -18.24 1.78
N TYR A 130 37.94 -17.08 1.15
CA TYR A 130 36.83 -16.34 0.53
C TYR A 130 36.17 -17.12 -0.62
N ARG A 131 36.96 -17.83 -1.41
CA ARG A 131 36.44 -18.65 -2.51
C ARG A 131 35.58 -19.82 -2.03
N LYS A 132 35.91 -20.41 -0.87
CA LYS A 132 35.15 -21.53 -0.29
C LYS A 132 33.99 -21.10 0.60
N TRP A 133 34.20 -20.07 1.43
CA TRP A 133 33.27 -19.68 2.50
C TRP A 133 32.62 -18.32 2.29
N GLY A 134 33.07 -17.53 1.32
CA GLY A 134 32.62 -16.15 1.12
C GLY A 134 31.12 -16.01 0.92
N ILE A 135 30.49 -16.94 0.18
CA ILE A 135 29.03 -16.98 -0.02
C ILE A 135 28.29 -17.27 1.31
N LEU A 136 28.84 -18.17 2.12
CA LEU A 136 28.22 -18.60 3.37
C LEU A 136 28.36 -17.51 4.45
N CYS A 137 29.52 -16.87 4.52
CA CYS A 137 29.77 -15.71 5.38
C CYS A 137 28.90 -14.51 4.98
N SER A 138 28.80 -14.19 3.68
CA SER A 138 27.97 -13.07 3.21
C SER A 138 26.49 -13.32 3.47
N ALA A 139 25.99 -14.54 3.23
CA ALA A 139 24.62 -14.92 3.56
C ALA A 139 24.33 -14.81 5.07
N GLY A 140 25.27 -15.24 5.93
CA GLY A 140 25.15 -15.10 7.38
C GLY A 140 25.08 -13.63 7.83
N ILE A 141 25.93 -12.77 7.27
CA ILE A 141 25.94 -11.33 7.56
C ILE A 141 24.63 -10.68 7.09
N LEU A 142 24.14 -11.03 5.89
CA LEU A 142 22.86 -10.52 5.37
C LEU A 142 21.69 -10.94 6.24
N PHE A 143 21.66 -12.19 6.69
CA PHE A 143 20.62 -12.69 7.58
C PHE A 143 20.64 -11.96 8.93
N LEU A 144 21.81 -11.79 9.55
CA LEU A 144 21.95 -11.03 10.78
C LEU A 144 21.53 -9.56 10.58
N GLY A 145 22.01 -8.93 9.50
CA GLY A 145 21.64 -7.56 9.16
C GLY A 145 20.13 -7.39 8.99
N TYR A 146 19.49 -8.33 8.29
CA TYR A 146 18.05 -8.31 8.08
C TYR A 146 17.26 -8.52 9.37
N THR A 147 17.68 -9.42 10.26
CA THR A 147 17.01 -9.64 11.55
C THR A 147 17.10 -8.42 12.47
N VAL A 148 18.26 -7.76 12.53
CA VAL A 148 18.43 -6.50 13.28
C VAL A 148 17.59 -5.39 12.66
N PHE A 149 17.65 -5.25 11.34
CA PHE A 149 16.85 -4.27 10.59
C PHE A 149 15.35 -4.45 10.85
N ARG A 150 14.84 -5.68 10.75
CA ARG A 150 13.44 -5.99 11.00
C ARG A 150 13.02 -5.71 12.45
N LYS A 151 13.90 -5.93 13.42
CA LYS A 151 13.65 -5.63 14.84
C LYS A 151 13.59 -4.12 15.12
N ILE A 152 14.37 -3.32 14.40
CA ILE A 152 14.34 -1.85 14.48
C ILE A 152 13.11 -1.30 13.76
N LEU A 153 12.77 -1.87 12.60
CA LEU A 153 11.70 -1.37 11.75
C LEU A 153 10.31 -1.76 12.25
N SER A 154 10.15 -2.91 12.91
CA SER A 154 8.88 -3.31 13.53
C SER A 154 8.62 -2.39 14.73
N PRO A 155 7.76 -1.35 14.62
CA PRO A 155 7.42 -0.60 15.80
C PRO A 155 6.65 -1.58 16.69
N LYS A 156 6.98 -1.61 18.00
CA LYS A 156 6.17 -2.31 18.99
C LYS A 156 4.71 -1.92 18.72
N LYS A 157 3.87 -2.89 18.35
CA LYS A 157 2.41 -2.71 18.27
C LYS A 157 1.96 -2.31 19.67
N THR A 158 1.94 -1.01 19.97
CA THR A 158 1.36 -0.49 21.20
C THR A 158 -0.11 -0.85 21.16
N ARG A 159 -0.52 -1.72 22.08
CA ARG A 159 -1.92 -2.02 22.40
C ARG A 159 -2.65 -0.69 22.63
N VAL A 160 -3.25 -0.12 21.60
CA VAL A 160 -4.24 0.95 21.73
C VAL A 160 -5.37 0.60 20.78
N ASP A 161 -6.03 -0.53 21.08
CA ASP A 161 -7.33 -0.90 20.53
C ASP A 161 -8.06 -1.68 21.63
N ARG A 162 -8.57 -0.94 22.61
CA ARG A 162 -9.78 -1.34 23.34
C ARG A 162 -10.68 -0.12 23.36
N PRO A 163 -11.80 -0.11 22.62
CA PRO A 163 -12.83 0.90 22.87
C PRO A 163 -13.37 0.69 24.30
N PRO A 164 -13.65 1.78 25.06
CA PRO A 164 -14.33 1.66 26.33
C PRO A 164 -15.75 1.13 26.10
N ILE A 165 -16.07 0.05 26.80
CA ILE A 165 -17.44 -0.45 26.93
C ILE A 165 -18.17 0.53 27.86
N HIS A 166 -19.14 1.25 27.32
CA HIS A 166 -20.17 1.95 28.10
C HIS A 166 -21.54 1.61 27.53
#